data_AF-A0A2N8PR65-F1
#
_entry.id   AF-A0A2N8PR65-F1
#
_cell.length_a   1.000
_cell.length_b   1.000
_cell.length_c   1.000
_cell.angle_alpha   90.00
_cell.angle_beta   90.00
_cell.angle_gamma   90.00
#
_symmetry.space_group_name_H-M   'P 1'
#
loop_
_entity.id
_entity.type
_entity.pdbx_description
1 polymer ?
#
loop_
_entity_poly.entity_id
_entity_poly.type
_entity_poly.pdbx_seq_one_letter_code
_entity_poly.pdbx_strand_id
1 'polypeptide(L)'
;MDAADRAGRRRAARLANWPAELRHEALSALAVAAWLTTSPPHTDGQDEELLVHLVASHHGHARPLLPPVPDPDPVEVTCTMPDQQQVTISSASTGVDWNGPDRFAAVNRRYGPWGLALLEATVRLADMACSEEGT
;
A
#
# COMPACT_ATOMS: atom_id res chain seq x y z
N MET A 1 -20.53 0.59 -2.97
CA MET A 1 -20.75 1.78 -2.10
C MET A 1 -20.88 3.03 -2.98
N ASP A 2 -21.93 3.83 -2.86
CA ASP A 2 -22.05 5.07 -3.66
C ASP A 2 -20.87 6.01 -3.39
N ALA A 3 -20.14 6.42 -4.43
CA ALA A 3 -19.03 7.38 -4.34
C ALA A 3 -19.46 8.74 -3.76
N ALA A 4 -20.76 9.04 -3.75
CA ALA A 4 -21.35 10.22 -3.09
C ALA A 4 -21.69 9.99 -1.61
N ASP A 5 -21.68 8.76 -1.09
CA ASP A 5 -22.00 8.45 0.31
C ASP A 5 -20.85 8.84 1.27
N ARG A 6 -20.75 10.14 1.51
CA ARG A 6 -19.83 10.72 2.48
C ARG A 6 -20.17 10.30 3.91
N ALA A 7 -21.44 10.02 4.22
CA ALA A 7 -21.87 9.66 5.56
C ALA A 7 -21.43 8.24 5.92
N GLY A 8 -21.62 7.28 5.02
CA GLY A 8 -21.14 5.91 5.13
C GLY A 8 -19.63 5.84 5.29
N ARG A 9 -18.86 6.53 4.44
CA ARG A 9 -17.39 6.60 4.56
C ARG A 9 -16.92 7.17 5.90
N ARG A 10 -17.55 8.25 6.39
CA ARG A 10 -17.25 8.82 7.72
C ARG A 10 -17.61 7.88 8.86
N ARG A 11 -18.65 7.06 8.70
CA ARG A 11 -19.03 6.03 9.69
C ARG A 11 -18.01 4.89 9.68
N ALA A 12 -17.64 4.37 8.51
CA ALA A 12 -16.63 3.33 8.37
C ALA A 12 -15.28 3.76 8.97
N ALA A 13 -14.82 4.98 8.64
CA ALA A 13 -13.57 5.52 9.21
C ALA A 13 -13.61 5.61 10.75
N ARG A 14 -14.75 6.05 11.33
CA ARG A 14 -14.92 6.07 12.79
C ARG A 14 -14.93 4.68 13.43
N LEU A 15 -15.55 3.71 12.76
CA LEU A 15 -15.60 2.32 13.26
C LEU A 15 -14.25 1.61 13.15
N ALA A 16 -13.46 1.94 12.13
CA ALA A 16 -12.11 1.41 11.95
C ALA A 16 -11.15 1.85 13.08
N ASN A 17 -11.49 2.94 13.80
CA ASN A 17 -10.66 3.51 14.86
C ASN A 17 -9.19 3.71 14.46
N TRP A 18 -8.97 3.98 13.17
CA TRP A 18 -7.65 4.17 12.58
C TRP A 18 -7.40 5.67 12.38
N PRO A 19 -6.28 6.23 12.86
CA PRO A 19 -5.95 7.64 12.68
C PRO A 19 -6.00 8.05 11.20
N ALA A 20 -6.62 9.19 10.91
CA ALA A 20 -6.85 9.64 9.53
C ALA A 20 -5.55 9.98 8.79
N GLU A 21 -4.53 10.35 9.55
CA GLU A 21 -3.20 10.70 9.11
C GLU A 21 -2.34 9.45 8.80
N LEU A 22 -2.67 8.30 9.40
CA LEU A 22 -1.99 7.04 9.13
C LEU A 22 -2.52 6.43 7.83
N ARG A 23 -1.60 6.27 6.88
CA ARG A 23 -1.90 5.73 5.57
C ARG A 23 -1.89 4.20 5.61
N HIS A 24 -3.06 3.57 5.42
CA HIS A 24 -3.14 2.10 5.42
C HIS A 24 -2.31 1.48 4.29
N GLU A 25 -2.09 2.19 3.18
CA GLU A 25 -1.19 1.74 2.12
C GLU A 25 0.28 1.62 2.55
N ALA A 26 0.72 2.40 3.55
CA ALA A 26 2.05 2.26 4.13
C ALA A 26 2.16 0.91 4.86
N LEU A 27 1.13 0.53 5.61
CA LEU A 27 1.04 -0.76 6.28
C LEU A 27 1.00 -1.91 5.25
N SER A 28 0.19 -1.79 4.20
CA SER A 28 0.14 -2.78 3.11
C SER A 28 1.50 -2.93 2.43
N ALA A 29 2.22 -1.83 2.17
CA ALA A 29 3.54 -1.88 1.56
C ALA A 29 4.57 -2.58 2.46
N LEU A 30 4.52 -2.38 3.78
CA LEU A 30 5.35 -3.12 4.73
C LEU A 30 5.05 -4.62 4.70
N ALA A 31 3.78 -5.01 4.64
CA ALA A 31 3.38 -6.41 4.59
C ALA A 31 3.91 -7.08 3.31
N VAL A 32 3.76 -6.40 2.17
CA VAL A 32 4.29 -6.89 0.88
C VAL A 32 5.81 -6.95 0.91
N ALA A 33 6.50 -5.93 1.41
CA ALA A 33 7.96 -5.95 1.53
C ALA A 33 8.44 -7.11 2.42
N ALA A 34 7.79 -7.32 3.57
CA ALA A 34 8.11 -8.41 4.48
C ALA A 34 7.83 -9.79 3.83
N TRP A 35 6.72 -9.94 3.11
CA TRP A 35 6.40 -11.16 2.36
C TRP A 35 7.42 -11.45 1.27
N LEU A 36 7.87 -10.45 0.51
CA LEU A 36 8.89 -10.65 -0.54
C LEU A 36 10.20 -11.22 0.00
N THR A 37 10.54 -10.96 1.28
CA THR A 37 11.73 -11.56 1.90
C THR A 37 11.62 -13.08 2.12
N THR A 38 10.42 -13.66 2.02
CA THR A 38 10.23 -15.12 2.05
C THR A 38 10.48 -15.78 0.68
N SER A 39 10.77 -14.98 -0.35
CA SER A 39 10.93 -15.40 -1.74
C SER A 39 9.76 -16.25 -2.24
N PRO A 40 8.54 -15.69 -2.23
CA PRO A 40 7.34 -16.44 -2.59
C PRO A 40 7.36 -16.79 -4.09
N PRO A 41 7.07 -18.05 -4.49
CA PRO A 41 7.14 -18.46 -5.90
C PRO A 41 6.28 -17.63 -6.87
N HIS A 42 5.21 -17.00 -6.37
CA HIS A 42 4.31 -16.16 -7.16
C HIS A 42 4.99 -14.88 -7.69
N THR A 43 6.12 -14.48 -7.12
CA THR A 43 6.84 -13.26 -7.52
C THR A 43 8.08 -13.55 -8.36
N ASP A 44 8.31 -14.82 -8.74
CA ASP A 44 9.41 -15.21 -9.62
C ASP A 44 9.37 -14.42 -10.93
N GLY A 45 10.46 -13.71 -11.23
CA GLY A 45 10.59 -12.88 -12.44
C GLY A 45 9.82 -11.55 -12.39
N GLN A 46 9.14 -11.23 -11.30
CA GLN A 46 8.53 -9.92 -11.09
C GLN A 46 9.53 -8.90 -10.55
N ASP A 47 9.24 -7.60 -10.73
CA ASP A 47 10.03 -6.52 -10.15
C ASP A 47 9.49 -6.19 -8.75
N GLU A 48 10.22 -6.64 -7.72
CA GLU A 48 9.86 -6.45 -6.31
C GLU A 48 9.75 -4.96 -5.91
N GLU A 49 10.63 -4.11 -6.44
CA GLU A 49 10.59 -2.66 -6.17
C GLU A 49 9.32 -2.05 -6.76
N LEU A 50 8.93 -2.49 -7.97
CA LEU A 50 7.67 -2.06 -8.57
C LEU A 50 6.47 -2.53 -7.75
N LEU A 51 6.45 -3.78 -7.28
CA LEU A 51 5.34 -4.31 -6.47
C LEU A 51 5.13 -3.49 -5.20
N VAL A 52 6.20 -3.27 -4.43
CA VAL A 52 6.14 -2.45 -3.21
C VAL A 52 5.73 -1.01 -3.54
N HIS A 53 6.25 -0.43 -4.63
CA HIS A 53 5.89 0.92 -5.06
C HIS A 53 4.42 1.07 -5.42
N LEU A 54 3.87 0.15 -6.21
CA LEU A 54 2.47 0.20 -6.63
C LEU A 54 1.52 0.09 -5.43
N VAL A 55 1.85 -0.75 -4.46
CA VAL A 55 1.10 -0.85 -3.20
C VAL A 55 1.27 0.41 -2.35
N ALA A 56 2.46 0.97 -2.23
CA ALA A 56 2.66 2.21 -1.45
C ALA A 56 1.98 3.44 -2.07
N SER A 57 1.80 3.47 -3.39
CA SER A 57 1.35 4.65 -4.13
C SER A 57 -0.11 4.61 -4.61
N HIS A 58 -0.86 3.55 -4.33
CA HIS A 58 -2.20 3.36 -4.91
C HIS A 58 -3.23 4.46 -4.54
N HIS A 59 -3.04 5.15 -3.42
CA HIS A 59 -3.85 6.33 -3.04
C HIS A 59 -3.25 7.68 -3.48
N GLY A 60 -2.16 7.68 -4.25
CA GLY A 60 -1.51 8.87 -4.82
C GLY A 60 -0.38 9.46 -3.98
N HIS A 61 -0.04 8.86 -2.84
CA HIS A 61 1.18 9.17 -2.06
C HIS A 61 2.39 8.35 -2.54
N ALA A 62 3.50 8.35 -1.81
CA ALA A 62 4.74 7.61 -2.13
C ALA A 62 5.41 8.02 -3.46
N ARG A 63 5.17 9.25 -3.92
CA ARG A 63 5.74 9.82 -5.17
C ARG A 63 6.49 11.14 -4.92
N PRO A 64 7.63 11.15 -4.22
CA PRO A 64 8.35 9.98 -3.70
C PRO A 64 8.01 9.61 -2.25
N LEU A 65 7.25 10.45 -1.53
CA LEU A 65 7.14 10.35 -0.08
C LEU A 65 5.73 9.96 0.37
N LEU A 66 5.67 9.07 1.36
CA LEU A 66 4.53 8.91 2.24
C LEU A 66 4.54 10.02 3.30
N PRO A 67 3.38 10.45 3.82
CA PRO A 67 3.32 11.32 4.99
C PRO A 67 4.10 10.69 6.17
N PRO A 68 5.06 11.41 6.79
CA PRO A 68 5.91 10.86 7.85
C PRO A 68 5.20 10.89 9.21
N VAL A 69 4.05 10.21 9.30
CA VAL A 69 3.20 10.22 10.48
C VAL A 69 3.49 8.95 11.30
N PRO A 70 4.03 9.07 12.52
CA PRO A 70 4.20 7.92 13.40
C PRO A 70 2.85 7.46 13.96
N ASP A 71 2.70 6.15 14.17
CA ASP A 71 1.53 5.60 14.85
C ASP A 71 1.57 5.92 16.36
N PRO A 72 0.56 6.63 16.91
CA PRO A 72 0.52 6.94 18.34
C PRO A 72 0.20 5.74 19.24
N ASP A 73 -0.37 4.66 18.71
CA ASP A 73 -0.70 3.44 19.47
C ASP A 73 -0.40 2.19 18.62
N PRO A 74 0.89 1.83 18.45
CA PRO A 74 1.28 0.79 17.53
C PRO A 74 0.69 -0.58 17.86
N VAL A 75 0.10 -1.20 16.84
CA VAL A 75 -0.40 -2.57 16.83
C VAL A 75 0.41 -3.48 15.91
N GLU A 76 0.46 -4.76 16.25
CA GLU A 76 0.90 -5.82 15.34
C GLU A 76 -0.27 -6.25 14.46
N VAL A 77 -0.03 -6.33 13.15
CA VAL A 77 -1.02 -6.70 12.15
C VAL A 77 -0.51 -7.92 11.39
N THR A 78 -1.30 -8.99 11.42
CA THR A 78 -1.02 -10.21 10.65
C THR A 78 -1.84 -10.19 9.36
N CYS A 79 -1.13 -10.26 8.24
CA CYS A 79 -1.69 -10.28 6.89
C CYS A 79 -1.58 -11.68 6.31
N THR A 80 -2.68 -12.17 5.72
CA THR A 80 -2.66 -13.37 4.86
C THR A 80 -2.24 -12.98 3.45
N MET A 81 -1.13 -13.54 2.99
CA MET A 81 -0.57 -13.28 1.66
C MET A 81 -1.16 -14.23 0.60
N PRO A 82 -0.97 -13.97 -0.72
CA PRO A 82 -1.60 -14.75 -1.78
C PRO A 82 -1.33 -16.28 -1.72
N ASP A 83 -0.17 -16.67 -1.24
CA ASP A 83 0.25 -18.06 -1.04
C ASP A 83 -0.18 -18.65 0.33
N GLN A 84 -1.11 -17.98 1.02
CA GLN A 84 -1.62 -18.31 2.36
C GLN A 84 -0.61 -18.17 3.50
N GLN A 85 0.61 -17.66 3.23
CA GLN A 85 1.54 -17.34 4.30
C GLN A 85 0.99 -16.20 5.17
N GLN A 86 1.32 -16.26 6.46
CA GLN A 86 1.02 -15.19 7.41
C GLN A 86 2.27 -14.35 7.61
N VAL A 87 2.14 -13.04 7.39
CA VAL A 87 3.21 -12.07 7.66
C VAL A 87 2.71 -11.11 8.72
N THR A 88 3.44 -11.01 9.82
CA THR A 88 3.14 -10.06 10.90
C THR A 88 4.05 -8.85 10.77
N ILE A 89 3.46 -7.66 10.76
CA ILE A 89 4.15 -6.38 10.72
C ILE A 89 3.69 -5.48 11.86
N SER A 90 4.58 -4.61 12.31
CA SER A 90 4.25 -3.57 13.26
C SER A 90 3.84 -2.30 12.54
N SER A 91 2.69 -1.73 12.90
CA SER A 91 2.29 -0.39 12.46
C SER A 91 3.25 0.71 12.92
N ALA A 92 4.07 0.47 13.95
CA ALA A 92 5.18 1.36 14.34
C ALA A 92 6.15 1.66 13.17
N SER A 93 6.28 0.72 12.23
CA SER A 93 7.16 0.83 11.08
C SER A 93 6.57 1.65 9.92
N THR A 94 5.31 2.08 10.00
CA THR A 94 4.61 2.80 8.91
C THR A 94 5.04 4.25 8.74
N GLY A 95 5.84 4.79 9.66
CA GLY A 95 6.25 6.20 9.69
C GLY A 95 7.05 6.64 8.46
N VAL A 96 8.34 6.92 8.61
CA VAL A 96 9.16 7.41 7.48
C VAL A 96 9.65 6.23 6.64
N ASP A 97 9.16 6.12 5.41
CA ASP A 97 9.76 5.23 4.41
C ASP A 97 11.03 5.86 3.82
N TRP A 98 12.17 5.55 4.45
CA TRP A 98 13.48 6.04 4.01
C TRP A 98 13.90 5.52 2.64
N ASN A 99 13.37 4.39 2.19
CA ASN A 99 13.70 3.77 0.90
C ASN A 99 12.78 4.25 -0.23
N GLY A 100 11.65 4.88 0.11
CA GLY A 100 10.63 5.34 -0.83
C GLY A 100 11.19 6.19 -1.98
N PRO A 101 11.99 7.24 -1.72
CA PRO A 101 12.58 8.07 -2.78
C PRO A 101 13.48 7.31 -3.75
N ASP A 102 14.36 6.45 -3.23
CA ASP A 102 15.28 5.68 -4.07
C ASP A 102 14.51 4.64 -4.90
N ARG A 103 13.50 3.99 -4.29
CA ARG A 103 12.58 3.08 -4.98
C ARG A 103 11.81 3.80 -6.08
N PHE A 104 11.22 4.96 -5.81
CA PHE A 104 10.51 5.78 -6.81
C PHE A 104 11.44 6.16 -7.98
N ALA A 105 12.66 6.58 -7.68
CA ALA A 105 13.65 6.92 -8.70
C ALA A 105 14.05 5.69 -9.55
N ALA A 106 14.23 4.53 -8.93
CA ALA A 106 14.57 3.28 -9.61
C ALA A 106 13.45 2.82 -10.56
N VAL A 107 12.20 2.76 -10.09
CA VAL A 107 11.09 2.34 -10.94
C VAL A 107 10.80 3.34 -12.06
N ASN A 108 10.98 4.65 -11.83
CA ASN A 108 10.91 5.64 -12.91
C ASN A 108 12.00 5.45 -13.97
N ARG A 109 13.23 5.13 -13.58
CA ARG A 109 14.30 4.85 -14.55
C ARG A 109 13.99 3.62 -15.41
N ARG A 110 13.35 2.60 -14.82
CA ARG A 110 13.06 1.33 -15.50
C ARG A 110 11.82 1.38 -16.39
N TYR A 111 10.74 2.02 -15.93
CA TYR A 111 9.44 2.03 -16.61
C TYR A 111 9.11 3.37 -17.29
N GLY A 112 9.90 4.41 -17.02
CA GLY A 112 9.64 5.78 -17.47
C GLY A 112 8.46 6.43 -16.72
N PRO A 113 8.36 7.76 -16.75
CA PRO A 113 7.33 8.50 -16.02
C PRO A 113 5.91 8.16 -16.48
N TRP A 114 5.72 7.94 -17.79
CA TRP A 114 4.41 7.59 -18.35
C TRP A 114 4.03 6.13 -18.14
N GLY A 115 5.00 5.21 -18.24
CA GLY A 115 4.77 3.78 -17.99
C GLY A 115 4.42 3.54 -16.52
N LEU A 116 5.16 4.18 -15.60
CA LEU A 116 4.86 4.12 -14.18
C LEU A 116 3.46 4.69 -13.87
N ALA A 117 3.13 5.86 -14.42
CA ALA A 117 1.81 6.47 -14.21
C ALA A 117 0.65 5.57 -14.70
N LEU A 118 0.84 4.85 -15.81
CA LEU A 118 -0.15 3.89 -16.30
C LEU A 118 -0.32 2.70 -15.34
N LEU A 119 0.77 2.16 -14.81
CA LEU A 119 0.74 1.05 -13.84
C LEU A 119 0.08 1.48 -12.52
N GLU A 120 0.45 2.65 -12.00
CA GLU A 120 -0.16 3.26 -10.81
C GLU A 120 -1.68 3.46 -11.01
N ALA A 121 -2.09 3.99 -12.17
CA ALA A 121 -3.51 4.17 -12.49
C ALA A 121 -4.26 2.83 -12.60
N THR A 122 -3.63 1.80 -13.17
CA THR A 122 -4.23 0.46 -13.29
C THR A 122 -4.53 -0.15 -11.92
N VAL A 123 -3.57 -0.11 -11.00
CA VAL A 123 -3.75 -0.62 -9.63
C VAL A 123 -4.82 0.16 -8.88
N ARG A 124 -4.82 1.50 -9.00
CA ARG A 124 -5.83 2.35 -8.37
C ARG A 124 -7.24 2.05 -8.87
N LEU A 125 -7.42 1.82 -10.18
CA LEU A 125 -8.72 1.45 -10.74
C LEU A 125 -9.16 0.06 -10.29
N ALA A 126 -8.23 -0.89 -10.18
CA ALA A 126 -8.53 -2.23 -9.65
C ALA A 126 -8.98 -2.17 -8.17
N ASP A 127 -8.31 -1.39 -7.33
CA ASP A 127 -8.68 -1.18 -5.93
C ASP A 127 -10.10 -0.58 -5.78
N MET A 128 -10.39 0.43 -6.62
CA MET A 128 -11.73 1.04 -6.69
C MET A 128 -12.80 0.01 -7.09
N ALA A 129 -12.53 -0.83 -8.10
CA ALA A 129 -13.46 -1.86 -8.55
C ALA A 129 -13.71 -2.93 -7.48
N CYS A 130 -12.67 -3.47 -6.84
CA CYS A 130 -12.82 -4.44 -5.75
C CYS A 130 -13.59 -3.85 -4.56
N SER A 131 -13.38 -2.57 -4.27
CA SER A 131 -14.12 -1.84 -3.21
C SER A 131 -15.61 -1.64 -3.54
N GLU A 132 -15.98 -1.62 -4.82
CA GLU A 132 -17.37 -1.57 -5.27
C GLU A 132 -18.06 -2.95 -5.19
N GLU A 133 -17.34 -4.03 -5.50
CA GLU A 133 -17.86 -5.41 -5.46
C GLU A 133 -18.07 -5.95 -4.03
N GLY A 134 -17.31 -5.44 -3.05
CA GLY A 134 -17.42 -5.81 -1.64
C GLY A 134 -18.62 -5.21 -0.89
N THR A 135 -19.61 -4.63 -1.60
CA THR A 135 -20.87 -4.12 -1.02
C THR A 135 -22.06 -4.91 -1.49
#